data_AF-A0A2H6GVB4-F1
#
_entry.id   AF-A0A2H6GVB4-F1
#
_cell.length_a   1.000
_cell.length_b   1.000
_cell.length_c   1.000
_cell.angle_alpha   90.00
_cell.angle_beta   90.00
_cell.angle_gamma   90.00
#
_symmetry.space_group_name_H-M   'P 1'
#
loop_
_entity.id
_entity.type
_entity.pdbx_description
1 polymer ?
#
loop_
_entity_poly.entity_id
_entity_poly.type
_entity_poly.pdbx_seq_one_letter_code
_entity_poly.pdbx_strand_id
1 'polypeptide(L)'
;MDRKLKVLAICMMLLFAVGTVAAQDAEQAVTGAGAGADGWKIALAAAFAIGVAALASAYGIAHAGSAAMAAMAEKPEIATWGVIIVALAEGLALYGLVIAFMLISKIPG
;
A
#
# COMPACT_ATOMS: atom_id res chain seq x y z
N MET A 1 12.69 -8.03 28.22
CA MET A 1 12.38 -7.87 26.78
C MET A 1 11.32 -6.81 26.64
N ASP A 2 11.75 -5.63 26.23
CA ASP A 2 10.96 -4.41 26.29
C ASP A 2 9.80 -4.52 25.30
N ARG A 3 8.61 -3.99 25.64
CA ARG A 3 7.41 -4.10 24.78
C ARG A 3 7.69 -3.64 23.34
N LYS A 4 8.59 -2.68 23.16
CA LYS A 4 9.04 -2.17 21.85
C LYS A 4 9.79 -3.23 21.03
N LEU A 5 10.62 -4.06 21.67
CA LEU A 5 11.37 -5.13 21.01
C LEU A 5 10.44 -6.26 20.53
N LYS A 6 9.38 -6.57 21.29
CA LYS A 6 8.36 -7.56 20.88
C LYS A 6 7.53 -7.05 19.69
N VAL A 7 7.14 -5.78 19.68
CA VAL A 7 6.40 -5.16 18.56
C VAL A 7 7.24 -5.12 17.28
N LEU A 8 8.52 -4.75 17.38
CA LEU A 8 9.44 -4.77 16.26
C LEU A 8 9.60 -6.18 15.67
N ALA A 9 9.77 -7.20 16.53
CA ALA A 9 9.91 -8.59 16.10
C ALA A 9 8.65 -9.11 15.39
N ILE A 10 7.45 -8.75 15.88
CA ILE A 10 6.19 -9.11 15.23
C ILE A 10 6.05 -8.41 13.86
N CYS A 11 6.39 -7.12 13.75
CA CYS A 11 6.42 -6.43 12.46
C CYS A 11 7.39 -7.07 11.47
N MET A 12 8.60 -7.42 11.91
CA MET A 12 9.57 -8.11 11.05
C MET A 12 9.08 -9.50 10.60
N MET A 13 8.44 -10.24 11.50
CA MET A 13 7.86 -11.55 11.19
C MET A 13 6.69 -11.44 10.20
N LEU A 14 5.83 -10.42 10.35
CA LEU A 14 4.73 -10.16 9.43
C LEU A 14 5.22 -9.71 8.04
N LEU A 15 6.24 -8.87 7.99
CA LEU A 15 6.87 -8.46 6.73
C LEU A 15 7.53 -9.64 6.01
N PHE A 16 8.19 -10.53 6.76
CA PHE A 16 8.79 -11.75 6.21
C PHE A 16 7.72 -12.73 5.70
N ALA A 17 6.62 -12.91 6.44
CA ALA A 17 5.51 -13.76 6.03
C ALA A 17 4.79 -13.24 4.76
N VAL A 18 4.59 -11.92 4.65
CA VAL A 18 4.08 -11.29 3.42
C VAL A 18 5.06 -11.49 2.26
N GLY A 19 6.37 -11.39 2.50
CA GLY A 19 7.40 -11.68 1.52
C GLY A 19 7.33 -13.12 0.99
N THR A 20 7.05 -14.10 1.86
CA THR A 20 6.90 -15.51 1.42
C THR A 20 5.63 -15.77 0.62
N VAL A 21 4.54 -15.04 0.87
CA VAL A 21 3.33 -15.10 0.02
C VAL A 21 3.61 -14.49 -1.35
N ALA A 22 4.28 -13.33 -1.42
CA ALA A 22 4.69 -12.73 -2.68
C ALA A 22 5.68 -13.61 -3.48
N ALA A 23 6.50 -14.41 -2.78
CA ALA A 23 7.41 -15.36 -3.40
C ALA A 23 6.68 -16.58 -4.00
N GLN A 24 5.50 -16.95 -3.51
CA GLN A 24 4.67 -18.02 -4.08
C GLN A 24 3.95 -17.59 -5.38
N ASP A 25 3.67 -16.29 -5.56
CA ASP A 25 3.02 -15.76 -6.77
C ASP A 25 3.98 -15.55 -7.96
N ALA A 26 5.29 -15.53 -7.73
CA ALA A 26 6.29 -15.42 -8.80
C ALA A 26 6.27 -16.64 -9.76
N GLU A 27 5.82 -17.81 -9.29
CA GLU A 27 5.74 -19.02 -10.11
C GLU A 27 4.50 -19.05 -11.03
N GLN A 28 3.44 -18.31 -10.68
CA GLN A 28 2.24 -18.18 -11.53
C GLN A 28 2.35 -17.05 -12.57
N ALA A 29 3.31 -16.14 -12.42
CA ALA A 29 3.63 -15.14 -13.44
C ALA A 29 4.45 -15.73 -14.62
N VAL A 30 5.10 -16.88 -14.44
CA VAL A 30 6.01 -17.49 -15.42
C VAL A 30 5.33 -18.57 -16.28
N THR A 31 4.19 -19.10 -15.88
CA THR A 31 3.45 -20.10 -16.68
C THR A 31 2.21 -19.47 -17.32
N GLY A 32 2.37 -18.97 -18.54
CA GLY A 32 1.22 -18.55 -19.33
C GLY A 32 0.31 -19.74 -19.66
N ALA A 33 -0.95 -19.70 -19.23
CA ALA A 33 -2.07 -20.43 -19.84
C ALA A 33 -3.42 -20.01 -19.22
N GLY A 34 -4.40 -19.62 -20.05
CA GLY A 34 -5.83 -19.80 -19.74
C GLY A 34 -6.70 -18.55 -19.53
N ALA A 35 -6.88 -17.73 -20.56
CA ALA A 35 -8.00 -16.78 -20.63
C ALA A 35 -9.35 -17.51 -20.51
N GLY A 36 -10.11 -17.29 -19.43
CA GLY A 36 -11.49 -17.74 -19.31
C GLY A 36 -11.99 -18.09 -17.89
N ALA A 37 -11.11 -18.52 -16.97
CA ALA A 37 -11.50 -18.95 -15.62
C ALA A 37 -10.77 -18.22 -14.47
N ASP A 38 -9.70 -17.48 -14.75
CA ASP A 38 -8.83 -16.85 -13.75
C ASP A 38 -9.05 -15.33 -13.56
N GLY A 39 -9.98 -14.72 -14.28
CA GLY A 39 -10.25 -13.27 -14.19
C GLY A 39 -10.66 -12.81 -12.79
N TRP A 40 -11.41 -13.65 -12.06
CA TRP A 40 -11.81 -13.35 -10.67
C TRP A 40 -10.61 -13.35 -9.70
N LYS A 41 -9.58 -14.18 -9.93
CA LYS A 41 -8.36 -14.19 -9.12
C LYS A 41 -7.57 -12.90 -9.34
N ILE A 42 -7.45 -12.46 -10.59
CA ILE A 42 -6.79 -11.20 -10.95
C ILE A 42 -7.56 -10.01 -10.35
N ALA A 43 -8.90 -10.03 -10.39
CA ALA A 43 -9.73 -9.00 -9.79
C ALA A 43 -9.57 -8.95 -8.26
N LEU A 44 -9.51 -10.10 -7.58
CA LEU A 44 -9.24 -10.16 -6.14
C LEU A 44 -7.83 -9.65 -5.80
N ALA A 45 -6.82 -10.03 -6.57
CA ALA A 45 -5.45 -9.53 -6.41
C ALA A 45 -5.39 -8.00 -6.60
N ALA A 46 -6.09 -7.46 -7.59
CA ALA A 46 -6.18 -6.02 -7.83
C ALA A 46 -6.88 -5.29 -6.67
N ALA A 47 -8.00 -5.83 -6.16
CA ALA A 47 -8.72 -5.27 -5.02
C ALA A 47 -7.86 -5.28 -3.74
N PHE A 48 -7.10 -6.36 -3.51
CA PHE A 48 -6.21 -6.47 -2.38
C PHE A 48 -5.03 -5.49 -2.47
N ALA A 49 -4.41 -5.36 -3.64
CA ALA A 49 -3.29 -4.45 -3.87
C ALA A 49 -3.65 -2.99 -3.54
N ILE A 50 -4.78 -2.49 -4.07
CA ILE A 50 -5.24 -1.13 -3.76
C ILE A 50 -5.73 -1.02 -2.31
N GLY A 51 -6.43 -2.03 -1.79
CA GLY A 51 -6.99 -1.99 -0.44
C GLY A 51 -5.90 -1.88 0.64
N VAL A 52 -4.86 -2.69 0.56
CA VAL A 52 -3.74 -2.64 1.51
C VAL A 52 -2.93 -1.35 1.35
N ALA A 53 -2.66 -0.92 0.12
CA ALA A 53 -1.95 0.33 -0.15
C ALA A 53 -2.71 1.56 0.40
N ALA A 54 -4.04 1.60 0.23
CA ALA A 54 -4.89 2.66 0.75
C ALA A 54 -4.89 2.69 2.27
N LEU A 55 -4.97 1.53 2.95
CA LEU A 55 -4.91 1.46 4.41
C LEU A 55 -3.53 1.92 4.95
N ALA A 56 -2.44 1.51 4.30
CA ALA A 56 -1.09 1.93 4.68
C ALA A 56 -0.88 3.44 4.49
N SER A 57 -1.35 3.97 3.36
CA SER A 57 -1.29 5.41 3.06
C SER A 57 -2.15 6.23 4.04
N ALA A 58 -3.38 5.78 4.32
CA ALA A 58 -4.27 6.44 5.27
C ALA A 58 -3.65 6.57 6.67
N TYR A 59 -2.92 5.55 7.13
CA TYR A 59 -2.20 5.62 8.41
C TYR A 59 -1.11 6.71 8.41
N GLY A 60 -0.34 6.81 7.32
CA GLY A 60 0.68 7.84 7.14
C GLY A 60 0.08 9.25 7.05
N ILE A 61 -0.98 9.41 6.26
CA ILE A 61 -1.73 10.66 6.10
C ILE A 61 -2.33 11.11 7.43
N ALA A 62 -2.90 10.21 8.23
CA ALA A 62 -3.49 10.56 9.53
C ALA A 62 -2.46 11.20 10.48
N HIS A 63 -1.25 10.62 10.55
CA HIS A 63 -0.18 11.15 11.40
C HIS A 63 0.42 12.42 10.82
N ALA A 64 0.83 12.40 9.55
CA ALA A 64 1.44 13.55 8.88
C ALA A 64 0.49 14.75 8.83
N GLY A 65 -0.80 14.51 8.54
CA GLY A 65 -1.85 15.51 8.51
C GLY A 65 -2.10 16.14 9.87
N SER A 66 -2.19 15.34 10.94
CA SER A 66 -2.35 15.89 12.30
C SER A 66 -1.17 16.77 12.72
N ALA A 67 0.06 16.37 12.38
CA ALA A 67 1.27 17.13 12.69
C ALA A 67 1.34 18.42 11.84
N ALA A 68 0.97 18.35 10.56
CA ALA A 68 0.90 19.50 9.68
C ALA A 68 -0.12 20.53 10.19
N MET A 69 -1.33 20.10 10.58
CA MET A 69 -2.35 21.01 11.12
C MET A 69 -1.89 21.67 12.44
N ALA A 70 -1.24 20.91 13.32
CA ALA A 70 -0.69 21.45 14.56
C ALA A 70 0.40 22.50 14.29
N ALA A 71 1.31 22.22 13.35
CA ALA A 71 2.38 23.15 12.99
C ALA A 71 1.84 24.41 12.29
N MET A 72 0.80 24.26 11.46
CA MET A 72 0.10 25.38 10.81
C MET A 72 -0.60 26.31 11.80
N ALA A 73 -1.06 25.78 12.94
CA ALA A 73 -1.67 26.60 13.98
C ALA A 73 -0.66 27.56 14.65
N GLU A 74 0.62 27.17 14.73
CA GLU A 74 1.69 28.05 15.23
C GLU A 74 2.26 28.96 14.15
N LYS A 75 2.48 28.42 12.94
CA LYS A 75 3.10 29.12 11.82
C LYS A 75 2.29 28.90 10.55
N PRO A 76 1.42 29.84 10.17
CA PRO A 76 0.60 29.66 8.97
C PRO A 76 1.45 29.64 7.68
N GLU A 77 2.67 30.18 7.69
CA GLU A 77 3.54 30.24 6.51
C GLU A 77 4.01 28.85 6.03
N ILE A 78 3.97 27.83 6.89
CA ILE A 78 4.39 26.45 6.54
C ILE A 78 3.24 25.59 6.01
N ALA A 79 2.03 26.13 5.82
CA ALA A 79 0.87 25.40 5.32
C ALA A 79 1.13 24.68 3.99
N THR A 80 1.79 25.36 3.05
CA THR A 80 2.15 24.78 1.74
C THR A 80 3.03 23.54 1.90
N TRP A 81 4.02 23.59 2.79
CA TRP A 81 4.88 22.44 3.08
C TRP A 81 4.12 21.31 3.75
N GLY A 82 3.18 21.63 4.65
CA GLY A 82 2.30 20.64 5.28
C GLY A 82 1.50 19.83 4.26
N VAL A 83 0.91 20.49 3.26
CA VAL A 83 0.16 19.81 2.18
C VAL A 83 1.08 18.94 1.33
N ILE A 84 2.31 19.40 1.01
CA ILE A 84 3.27 18.62 0.22
C ILE A 84 3.66 17.32 0.95
N ILE A 85 3.93 17.37 2.26
CA ILE A 85 4.29 16.16 3.03
C ILE A 85 3.13 15.15 3.07
N VAL A 86 1.89 15.63 3.22
CA VAL A 86 0.70 14.77 3.18
C VAL A 86 0.52 14.16 1.79
N ALA A 87 0.71 14.94 0.71
CA ALA A 87 0.63 14.43 -0.66
C ALA A 87 1.72 13.39 -0.96
N LEU A 88 2.93 13.53 -0.41
CA LEU A 88 3.96 12.49 -0.53
C LEU A 88 3.55 11.19 0.18
N ALA A 89 2.82 11.26 1.29
CA ALA A 89 2.26 10.07 1.94
C ALA A 89 1.11 9.43 1.14
N GLU A 90 0.34 10.23 0.38
CA GLU A 90 -0.70 9.76 -0.53
C GLU A 90 -0.15 8.94 -1.70
N GLY A 91 1.07 9.25 -2.16
CA GLY A 91 1.70 8.57 -3.30
C GLY A 91 1.69 7.03 -3.19
N LEU A 92 1.74 6.49 -1.97
CA LEU A 92 1.66 5.04 -1.73
C LEU A 92 0.32 4.44 -2.18
N ALA A 93 -0.81 5.13 -1.96
CA ALA A 93 -2.12 4.70 -2.42
C ALA A 93 -2.23 4.79 -3.95
N LEU A 94 -1.66 5.84 -4.56
CA LEU A 94 -1.63 6.00 -6.00
C LEU A 94 -0.84 4.89 -6.69
N TYR A 95 0.28 4.45 -6.11
CA TYR A 95 1.00 3.28 -6.63
C TYR A 95 0.16 2.00 -6.57
N GLY A 96 -0.56 1.76 -5.46
CA GLY A 96 -1.49 0.63 -5.36
C GLY A 96 -2.63 0.67 -6.39
N LEU A 97 -3.16 1.87 -6.66
CA LEU A 97 -4.15 2.10 -7.71
C LEU A 97 -3.58 1.81 -9.12
N VAL A 98 -2.37 2.27 -9.43
CA VAL A 98 -1.72 2.02 -10.72
C VAL A 98 -1.49 0.51 -10.92
N ILE A 99 -1.02 -0.20 -9.90
CA ILE A 99 -0.83 -1.65 -9.95
C ILE A 99 -2.17 -2.37 -10.18
N ALA A 100 -3.24 -1.95 -9.49
CA ALA A 100 -4.58 -2.51 -9.70
C ALA A 100 -5.06 -2.32 -11.14
N PHE A 101 -4.83 -1.15 -11.74
CA PHE A 101 -5.15 -0.91 -13.16
C PHE A 101 -4.32 -1.79 -14.11
N MET A 102 -3.03 -1.97 -13.83
CA MET A 102 -2.17 -2.85 -14.64
C MET A 102 -2.64 -4.31 -14.58
N LEU A 103 -3.10 -4.77 -13.41
CA LEU A 103 -3.64 -6.12 -13.23
C LEU A 103 -4.98 -6.30 -13.97
N ILE A 104 -5.92 -5.37 -13.79
CA ILE A 104 -7.23 -5.44 -14.46
C ILE A 104 -7.08 -5.39 -15.99
N SER A 105 -6.13 -4.61 -16.51
CA SER A 105 -5.84 -4.53 -17.94
C SER A 105 -5.37 -5.85 -18.56
N LYS A 106 -4.99 -6.83 -17.72
CA LYS A 106 -4.60 -8.18 -18.15
C LYS A 106 -5.81 -9.12 -18.33
N ILE A 107 -6.99 -8.76 -17.82
CA ILE A 107 -8.20 -9.57 -17.96
C ILE A 107 -8.76 -9.31 -19.37
N PRO A 108 -8.79 -10.32 -20.27
CA PRO A 108 -9.47 -10.17 -21.54
C PRO A 108 -10.97 -10.05 -21.28
N GLY A 109 -11.59 -9.01 -21.85
CA GLY A 109 -13.04 -8.85 -21.89
C GLY A 109 -13.71 -9.82 -22.85
#